data_AF-A0A7S0XSE8-F1
#
_entry.id   AF-A0A7S0XSE8-F1
#
_cell.length_a   1.000
_cell.length_b   1.000
_cell.length_c   1.000
_cell.angle_alpha   90.00
_cell.angle_beta   90.00
_cell.angle_gamma   90.00
#
_symmetry.space_group_name_H-M   'P 1'
#
loop_
_entity.id
_entity.type
_entity.pdbx_description
1 polymer ?
#
loop_
_entity_poly.entity_id
_entity_poly.type
_entity_poly.pdbx_seq_one_letter_code
_entity_poly.pdbx_strand_id
1 'polypeptide(L)'
;ESKFSQGESDLIDEVKLSSRKRSERRELVRIMFTGVTPTRRHMQMIETIGAEIVESIEKAHTVTHVIVTDGRAKLRRTPKLMICICKTSNILSTEWLEQSANEQKVLDAAPFLWVNDK
;
A
#
# COMPACT_ATOMS: atom_id res chain seq x y z
N GLU A 1 2.24 17.50 45.30
CA GLU A 1 1.97 17.83 43.88
C GLU A 1 2.65 16.87 42.88
N SER A 2 2.95 15.62 43.25
CA SER A 2 3.91 14.79 42.52
C SER A 2 3.32 13.56 41.83
N LYS A 3 2.01 13.29 41.95
CA LYS A 3 1.37 12.12 41.27
C LYS A 3 0.84 12.43 39.87
N PHE A 4 0.55 13.70 39.57
CA PHE A 4 -0.01 14.11 38.28
C PHE A 4 1.04 14.11 37.16
N SER A 5 2.26 14.54 37.47
CA SER A 5 3.37 14.60 36.51
C SER A 5 3.86 13.22 36.04
N GLN A 6 3.66 12.17 36.85
CA GLN A 6 4.18 10.84 36.57
C GLN A 6 3.25 10.03 35.66
N GLY A 7 1.92 10.21 35.79
CA GLY A 7 0.96 9.59 34.86
C GLY A 7 1.07 10.15 33.44
N GLU A 8 1.44 11.42 33.28
CA GLU A 8 1.60 12.06 31.97
C GLU A 8 2.88 11.59 31.26
N SER A 9 3.99 11.40 31.99
CA SER A 9 5.23 10.84 31.44
C SER A 9 5.05 9.40 30.97
N ASP A 10 4.34 8.58 31.76
CA ASP A 10 4.10 7.17 31.44
C ASP A 10 3.23 7.03 30.17
N LEU A 11 2.21 7.90 30.02
CA LEU A 11 1.38 7.97 28.81
C LEU A 11 2.19 8.39 27.57
N ILE A 12 3.09 9.39 27.70
CA ILE A 12 3.92 9.86 26.59
C ILE A 12 4.92 8.78 26.16
N ASP A 13 5.49 8.03 27.10
CA ASP A 13 6.42 6.96 26.81
C ASP A 13 5.72 5.74 26.18
N GLU A 14 4.51 5.39 26.60
CA GLU A 14 3.70 4.33 25.98
C GLU A 14 3.29 4.69 24.53
N VAL A 15 2.96 5.96 24.27
CA VAL A 15 2.72 6.48 22.91
C VAL A 15 4.00 6.46 22.05
N LYS A 16 5.16 6.79 22.61
CA LYS A 16 6.44 6.70 21.88
C LYS A 16 6.86 5.26 21.61
N LEU A 17 6.65 4.35 22.57
CA LEU A 17 6.95 2.92 22.44
C LEU A 17 6.06 2.24 21.40
N SER A 18 4.76 2.56 21.37
CA SER A 18 3.83 2.08 20.34
C SER A 18 4.14 2.67 18.96
N SER A 19 4.50 3.95 18.88
CA SER A 19 4.98 4.60 17.66
C SER A 19 6.27 3.97 17.11
N ARG A 20 7.23 3.66 17.99
CA ARG A 20 8.50 3.00 17.61
C ARG A 20 8.30 1.53 17.21
N LYS A 21 7.40 0.80 17.88
CA LYS A 21 7.01 -0.56 17.48
C LYS A 21 6.29 -0.57 16.12
N ARG A 22 5.55 0.48 15.79
CA ARG A 22 4.89 0.63 14.47
C ARG A 22 5.89 0.91 13.36
N SER A 23 7.01 1.58 13.64
CA SER A 23 8.06 1.85 12.63
C SER A 23 8.94 0.65 12.29
N GLU A 24 8.96 -0.42 13.11
CA GLU A 24 9.81 -1.59 12.88
C GLU A 24 9.10 -2.80 12.26
N ARG A 25 7.76 -2.84 12.29
CA ARG A 25 7.01 -3.70 11.38
C ARG A 25 6.92 -2.95 10.06
N ARG A 26 7.85 -3.18 9.14
CA ARG A 26 7.60 -2.87 7.72
C ARG A 26 6.33 -3.63 7.35
N GLU A 27 5.20 -2.94 7.32
CA GLU A 27 3.93 -3.54 6.93
C GLU A 27 4.13 -4.10 5.53
N LEU A 28 3.98 -5.41 5.42
CA LEU A 28 4.19 -6.13 4.17
C LEU A 28 3.27 -5.54 3.11
N VAL A 29 3.87 -5.10 2.01
CA VAL A 29 3.16 -4.54 0.86
C VAL A 29 2.41 -5.67 0.15
N ARG A 30 1.09 -5.57 0.16
CA ARG A 30 0.17 -6.47 -0.55
C ARG A 30 -0.49 -5.75 -1.72
N ILE A 31 -0.26 -6.27 -2.92
CA ILE A 31 -0.63 -5.65 -4.20
C ILE A 31 -1.80 -6.40 -4.82
N MET A 32 -2.80 -5.68 -5.32
CA MET A 32 -3.85 -6.26 -6.18
C MET A 32 -3.97 -5.47 -7.47
N PHE A 33 -4.08 -6.19 -8.60
CA PHE A 33 -4.41 -5.60 -9.89
C PHE A 33 -5.92 -5.57 -10.11
N THR A 34 -6.40 -4.50 -10.73
CA THR A 34 -7.78 -4.35 -11.18
C THR A 34 -7.83 -3.61 -12.51
N GLY A 35 -8.69 -4.07 -13.44
CA GLY A 35 -8.81 -3.46 -14.76
C GLY A 35 -7.59 -3.67 -15.68
N VAL A 36 -6.50 -4.24 -15.15
CA VAL A 36 -5.27 -4.61 -15.84
C VAL A 36 -4.99 -6.08 -15.56
N THR A 37 -4.60 -6.81 -16.61
CA THR A 37 -4.16 -8.20 -16.45
C THR A 37 -2.70 -8.23 -16.01
N PRO A 38 -2.37 -8.78 -14.83
CA PRO A 38 -0.98 -8.89 -14.40
C PRO A 38 -0.20 -9.82 -15.34
N THR A 39 1.04 -9.44 -15.65
CA THR A 39 1.94 -10.22 -16.50
C THR A 39 3.02 -10.89 -15.65
N ARG A 40 3.76 -11.86 -16.24
CA ARG A 40 4.92 -12.47 -15.58
C ARG A 40 5.95 -11.41 -15.13
N ARG A 41 6.14 -10.36 -15.94
CA ARG A 41 7.04 -9.25 -15.60
C ARG A 41 6.56 -8.51 -14.34
N HIS A 42 5.26 -8.31 -14.18
CA HIS A 42 4.71 -7.70 -12.96
C HIS A 42 5.00 -8.54 -11.72
N MET A 43 4.86 -9.88 -11.81
CA MET A 43 5.16 -10.76 -10.68
C MET A 43 6.64 -10.68 -10.28
N GLN A 44 7.55 -10.67 -11.26
CA GLN A 44 8.99 -10.48 -11.01
C GLN A 44 9.30 -9.15 -10.32
N MET A 45 8.61 -8.06 -10.71
CA MET A 45 8.76 -6.75 -10.08
C MET A 45 8.26 -6.74 -8.63
N ILE A 46 7.13 -7.41 -8.36
CA ILE A 46 6.57 -7.57 -7.01
C ILE A 46 7.54 -8.34 -6.10
N GLU A 47 8.09 -9.46 -6.59
CA GLU A 47 9.11 -10.24 -5.89
C GLU A 47 10.36 -9.41 -5.61
N THR A 48 10.82 -8.62 -6.59
CA THR A 48 12.02 -7.76 -6.48
C THR A 48 11.93 -6.78 -5.31
N ILE A 49 10.74 -6.25 -5.01
CA ILE A 49 10.54 -5.29 -3.92
C ILE A 49 10.11 -5.95 -2.60
N GLY A 50 10.03 -7.29 -2.56
CA GLY A 50 9.61 -8.05 -1.38
C GLY A 50 8.12 -7.89 -1.03
N ALA A 51 7.27 -7.64 -2.03
CA ALA A 51 5.82 -7.52 -1.88
C ALA A 51 5.11 -8.85 -2.18
N GLU A 52 3.83 -8.94 -1.79
CA GLU A 52 2.95 -10.08 -2.09
C GLU A 52 1.85 -9.70 -3.08
N ILE A 53 1.54 -10.61 -4.02
CA ILE A 53 0.38 -10.50 -4.88
C ILE A 53 -0.87 -11.06 -4.18
N VAL A 54 -1.99 -10.33 -4.26
CA VAL A 54 -3.31 -10.77 -3.81
C VAL A 54 -4.22 -10.95 -5.02
N GLU A 55 -4.51 -12.20 -5.35
CA GLU A 55 -5.31 -12.55 -6.54
C GLU A 55 -6.80 -12.72 -6.21
N SER A 56 -7.11 -13.34 -5.07
CA SER A 56 -8.48 -13.63 -4.62
C SER A 56 -9.16 -12.38 -4.08
N ILE A 57 -10.42 -12.19 -4.50
CA ILE A 57 -11.30 -11.14 -3.99
C ILE A 57 -11.57 -11.32 -2.50
N GLU A 58 -11.61 -12.55 -1.99
CA GLU A 58 -11.85 -12.83 -0.57
C GLU A 58 -10.77 -12.20 0.32
N LYS A 59 -9.54 -12.11 -0.20
CA LYS A 59 -8.40 -11.48 0.46
C LYS A 59 -8.22 -10.01 0.10
N ALA A 60 -9.11 -9.41 -0.71
CA ALA A 60 -9.01 -8.00 -1.10
C ALA A 60 -8.97 -7.04 0.09
N HIS A 61 -9.56 -7.43 1.22
CA HIS A 61 -9.56 -6.64 2.45
C HIS A 61 -8.17 -6.47 3.10
N THR A 62 -7.16 -7.27 2.71
CA THR A 62 -5.78 -7.18 3.21
C THR A 62 -4.86 -6.37 2.31
N VAL A 63 -5.37 -5.91 1.16
CA VAL A 63 -4.61 -5.17 0.15
C VAL A 63 -4.20 -3.80 0.69
N THR A 64 -2.94 -3.45 0.40
CA THR A 64 -2.34 -2.17 0.79
C THR A 64 -2.13 -1.26 -0.41
N HIS A 65 -1.95 -1.83 -1.62
CA HIS A 65 -1.65 -1.11 -2.85
C HIS A 65 -2.47 -1.70 -4.00
N VAL A 66 -3.15 -0.86 -4.77
CA VAL A 66 -4.01 -1.29 -5.89
C VAL A 66 -3.47 -0.71 -7.18
N ILE A 67 -3.14 -1.57 -8.14
CA ILE A 67 -2.71 -1.15 -9.47
C ILE A 67 -3.94 -1.14 -10.40
N VAL A 68 -4.29 0.05 -10.92
CA VAL A 68 -5.54 0.26 -11.66
C VAL A 68 -5.37 0.50 -13.15
N THR A 69 -4.15 0.80 -13.61
CA THR A 69 -3.88 1.11 -15.01
C THR A 69 -2.41 0.92 -15.36
N ASP A 70 -2.18 0.54 -16.62
CA ASP A 70 -0.87 0.46 -17.28
C ASP A 70 -0.51 1.73 -18.06
N GLY A 71 -1.24 2.83 -17.82
CA GLY A 71 -1.15 4.08 -18.58
C GLY A 71 -1.97 4.08 -19.88
N ARG A 72 -2.60 2.96 -20.25
CA ARG A 72 -3.43 2.84 -21.48
C ARG A 72 -4.89 2.61 -21.15
N ALA A 73 -5.17 1.77 -20.15
CA ALA A 73 -6.54 1.46 -19.75
C ALA A 73 -7.18 2.61 -18.95
N LYS A 74 -8.41 2.99 -19.32
CA LYS A 74 -9.25 3.89 -18.51
C LYS A 74 -9.67 3.18 -17.23
N LEU A 75 -9.69 3.90 -16.11
CA LEU A 75 -10.21 3.40 -14.84
C LEU A 75 -11.66 2.91 -15.02
N ARG A 76 -11.94 1.69 -14.58
CA ARG A 76 -13.28 1.10 -14.54
C ARG A 76 -13.64 0.77 -13.10
N ARG A 77 -14.90 0.94 -12.75
CA ARG A 77 -15.45 0.39 -11.50
C ARG A 77 -15.50 -1.13 -11.63
N THR A 78 -14.70 -1.82 -10.83
CA THR A 78 -14.70 -3.28 -10.74
C THR A 78 -15.01 -3.70 -9.30
N PRO A 79 -15.48 -4.93 -9.05
CA PRO A 79 -15.66 -5.42 -7.68
C PRO A 79 -14.38 -5.32 -6.85
N LYS A 80 -13.22 -5.65 -7.43
CA LYS A 80 -11.90 -5.51 -6.77
C LYS A 80 -11.64 -4.07 -6.33
N LEU A 81 -11.84 -3.10 -7.22
CA LEU A 81 -11.63 -1.69 -6.91
C LEU A 81 -12.60 -1.19 -5.84
N MET A 82 -13.89 -1.53 -5.96
CA MET A 82 -14.91 -1.08 -5.00
C MET A 82 -14.68 -1.61 -3.59
N ILE A 83 -14.05 -2.77 -3.44
CA ILE A 83 -13.64 -3.29 -2.12
C ILE A 83 -12.38 -2.58 -1.64
N CYS A 84 -11.36 -2.47 -2.49
CA CYS A 84 -10.05 -1.97 -2.07
C CYS A 84 -10.03 -0.47 -1.76
N ILE A 85 -10.87 0.34 -2.43
CA ILE A 85 -10.94 1.79 -2.21
C ILE A 85 -11.39 2.14 -0.78
N CYS A 86 -12.14 1.25 -0.13
CA CYS A 86 -12.55 1.39 1.26
C CYS A 86 -11.45 0.99 2.26
N LYS A 87 -10.30 0.47 1.77
CA LYS A 87 -9.23 -0.11 2.59
C LYS A 87 -7.90 0.61 2.46
N THR A 88 -7.59 1.13 1.28
CA THR A 88 -6.35 1.85 1.04
C THR A 88 -6.57 3.05 0.14
N SER A 89 -5.84 4.12 0.42
CA SER A 89 -5.71 5.29 -0.46
C SER A 89 -4.70 5.07 -1.59
N ASN A 90 -3.87 4.02 -1.52
CA ASN A 90 -2.80 3.74 -2.48
C ASN A 90 -3.37 3.09 -3.74
N ILE A 91 -4.08 3.90 -4.52
CA ILE A 91 -4.62 3.56 -5.83
C ILE A 91 -3.64 4.13 -6.87
N LEU A 92 -2.94 3.25 -7.60
CA LEU A 92 -1.71 3.58 -8.31
C LEU A 92 -1.75 3.12 -9.77
N SER A 93 -0.95 3.78 -10.60
CA SER A 93 -0.57 3.26 -11.92
C SER A 93 0.52 2.18 -11.79
N THR A 94 0.79 1.43 -12.87
CA THR A 94 1.92 0.49 -12.92
C THR A 94 3.27 1.17 -12.77
N GLU A 95 3.37 2.47 -13.03
CA GLU A 95 4.61 3.25 -12.94
C GLU A 95 5.25 3.14 -11.56
N TRP A 96 4.46 3.17 -10.48
CA TRP A 96 4.98 2.96 -9.13
C TRP A 96 5.69 1.62 -8.98
N LEU A 97 5.11 0.54 -9.53
CA LEU A 97 5.68 -0.80 -9.44
C LEU A 97 6.97 -0.90 -10.27
N GLU A 98 6.98 -0.29 -11.44
CA GLU A 98 8.15 -0.23 -12.32
C GLU A 98 9.31 0.53 -11.69
N GLN A 99 9.05 1.72 -11.14
CA GLN A 99 10.07 2.52 -10.47
C GLN A 99 10.55 1.87 -9.16
N SER A 100 9.63 1.29 -8.37
CA SER A 100 9.98 0.57 -7.15
C SER A 100 10.88 -0.64 -7.44
N ALA A 101 10.58 -1.40 -8.50
CA ALA A 101 11.42 -2.52 -8.92
C ALA A 101 12.78 -2.08 -9.45
N ASN A 102 12.84 -0.99 -10.23
CA ASN A 102 14.11 -0.43 -10.71
C ASN A 102 15.01 0.04 -9.55
N GLU A 103 14.43 0.63 -8.50
CA GLU A 103 15.17 1.03 -7.29
C GLU A 103 15.33 -0.08 -6.25
N GLN A 104 14.79 -1.28 -6.53
CA GLN A 104 14.80 -2.46 -5.66
C GLN A 104 14.29 -2.16 -4.23
N LYS A 105 13.31 -1.27 -4.11
CA LYS A 105 12.70 -0.88 -2.83
C LYS A 105 11.27 -0.42 -3.03
N VAL A 106 10.47 -0.55 -1.99
CA VAL A 106 9.13 0.05 -1.95
C VAL A 106 9.26 1.58 -1.92
N LEU A 107 8.86 2.26 -2.99
CA LEU A 107 8.81 3.72 -3.05
C LEU A 107 7.57 4.25 -2.36
N ASP A 108 7.65 5.53 -1.94
CA ASP A 108 6.48 6.27 -1.49
C ASP A 108 5.40 6.27 -2.58
N ALA A 109 4.17 6.00 -2.18
CA ALA A 109 3.04 5.85 -3.09
C ALA A 109 2.44 7.20 -3.50
N ALA A 110 2.60 8.25 -2.68
CA ALA A 110 1.96 9.54 -2.89
C ALA A 110 2.22 10.17 -4.28
N PRO A 111 3.45 10.15 -4.85
CA PRO A 111 3.72 10.70 -6.18
C PRO A 111 3.06 9.95 -7.33
N PHE A 112 2.61 8.71 -7.08
CA PHE A 112 2.09 7.80 -8.10
C PHE A 112 0.60 7.53 -7.96
N LEU A 113 -0.07 8.25 -7.05
CA LEU A 113 -1.51 8.17 -6.91
C LEU A 113 -2.17 8.47 -8.24
N TRP A 114 -3.11 7.61 -8.62
CA TRP A 114 -3.87 7.77 -9.84
C TRP A 114 -4.88 8.91 -9.65
N VAL A 115 -4.46 10.13 -9.98
CA VAL A 115 -5.28 11.35 -9.97
C VAL A 115 -5.63 11.71 -11.41
N ASN A 116 -6.54 10.95 -12.02
CA ASN A 116 -7.05 11.29 -13.35
C ASN A 116 -8.57 11.49 -13.28
N ASP A 117 -8.95 12.74 -12.99
CA ASP A 117 -10.33 13.27 -13.03
C ASP A 117 -10.54 14.12 -14.31
N LYS A 118 -9.82 13.79 -15.40
CA LYS A 118 -9.91 14.48 -16.70
C LYS A 118 -10.68 13.66 -17.73
#